data_AF-A0A956IQV7-F1
#
_entry.id   AF-A0A956IQV7-F1
#
_cell.length_a   1.000
_cell.length_b   1.000
_cell.length_c   1.000
_cell.angle_alpha   90.00
_cell.angle_beta   90.00
_cell.angle_gamma   90.00
#
_symmetry.space_group_name_H-M   'P 1'
#
loop_
_entity.id
_entity.type
_entity.pdbx_description
1 polymer ?
#
loop_
_entity_poly.entity_id
_entity_poly.type
_entity_poly.pdbx_seq_one_letter_code
_entity_poly.pdbx_strand_id
1 'polypeptide(L)'
;MEPKLDLDTYARLLAKFATDNSMRESLLQTHALSEDEWEEVDEYWQDRLGEDPEDEEQVSPLMARFSQIFTETQLQLAGVELALDRYVEILRQVQSGRELHKVLAEERVALNDYLKAHAHWTRRSLESDEVREELQAKLNEPRSSRRRSAQD
;
A
#
# COMPACT_ATOMS: atom_id res chain seq x y z
N MET A 1 -3.52 -30.23 11.80
CA MET A 1 -3.45 -30.33 10.33
C MET A 1 -2.68 -29.12 9.85
N GLU A 2 -1.80 -29.25 8.86
CA GLU A 2 -1.16 -28.08 8.25
C GLU A 2 -2.08 -27.53 7.14
N PRO A 3 -2.26 -26.20 7.04
CA PRO A 3 -3.14 -25.62 6.03
C PRO A 3 -2.52 -25.76 4.64
N LYS A 4 -3.37 -25.84 3.61
CA LYS A 4 -2.93 -25.88 2.20
C LYS A 4 -2.23 -24.60 1.74
N LEU A 5 -2.45 -23.49 2.44
CA LEU A 5 -1.78 -22.21 2.20
C LEU A 5 -1.01 -21.76 3.43
N ASP A 6 0.18 -21.20 3.20
CA ASP A 6 0.90 -20.45 4.23
C ASP A 6 0.20 -19.12 4.56
N LEU A 7 0.58 -18.51 5.69
CA LEU A 7 0.00 -17.27 6.20
C LEU A 7 0.14 -16.11 5.20
N ASP A 8 1.30 -16.00 4.55
CA ASP A 8 1.60 -14.91 3.63
C ASP A 8 0.67 -14.98 2.40
N THR A 9 0.45 -16.17 1.85
CA THR A 9 -0.44 -16.42 0.71
C THR A 9 -1.89 -16.19 1.09
N TYR A 10 -2.31 -16.70 2.26
CA TYR A 10 -3.63 -16.46 2.82
C TYR A 10 -3.91 -14.95 3.00
N ALA A 11 -2.99 -14.21 3.62
CA ALA A 11 -3.11 -12.77 3.83
C ALA A 11 -3.21 -11.98 2.52
N ARG A 12 -2.44 -12.38 1.49
CA ARG A 12 -2.51 -11.77 0.14
C ARG A 12 -3.84 -12.03 -0.55
N LEU A 13 -4.40 -13.25 -0.43
CA LEU A 13 -5.69 -13.59 -1.01
C LEU A 13 -6.83 -12.84 -0.33
N LEU A 14 -6.85 -12.81 1.00
CA LEU A 14 -7.81 -11.99 1.74
C LEU A 14 -7.74 -10.52 1.35
N ALA A 15 -6.54 -9.97 1.17
CA ALA A 15 -6.39 -8.60 0.70
C ALA A 15 -7.02 -8.40 -0.68
N LYS A 16 -6.78 -9.32 -1.63
CA LYS A 16 -7.40 -9.26 -2.96
C LYS A 16 -8.93 -9.36 -2.89
N PHE A 17 -9.47 -10.25 -2.07
CA PHE A 17 -10.92 -10.43 -1.90
C PHE A 17 -11.59 -9.19 -1.31
N ALA A 18 -10.93 -8.54 -0.34
CA ALA A 18 -11.41 -7.29 0.25
C ALA A 18 -11.41 -6.12 -0.76
N THR A 19 -10.54 -6.14 -1.77
CA THR A 19 -10.53 -5.14 -2.84
C THR A 19 -11.57 -5.43 -3.92
N ASP A 20 -11.62 -6.66 -4.44
CA ASP A 20 -12.57 -7.08 -5.47
C ASP A 20 -12.88 -8.57 -5.32
N ASN A 21 -14.06 -8.86 -4.76
CA ASN A 21 -14.50 -10.23 -4.54
C ASN A 21 -14.93 -10.93 -5.85
N SER A 22 -15.09 -10.22 -6.96
CA SER A 22 -15.46 -10.84 -8.25
C SER A 22 -14.34 -11.71 -8.83
N MET A 23 -13.08 -11.48 -8.41
CA MET A 23 -11.93 -12.28 -8.83
C MET A 23 -11.73 -13.56 -8.00
N ARG A 24 -12.54 -13.79 -6.97
CA ARG A 24 -12.34 -14.85 -5.98
C ARG A 24 -12.17 -16.23 -6.60
N GLU A 25 -13.12 -16.65 -7.43
CA GLU A 25 -13.10 -17.97 -8.07
C GLU A 25 -11.83 -18.18 -8.91
N SER A 26 -11.45 -17.17 -9.70
CA SER A 26 -10.23 -17.22 -10.53
C SER A 26 -8.95 -17.28 -9.69
N LEU A 27 -8.92 -16.57 -8.56
CA LEU A 27 -7.78 -16.57 -7.65
C LEU A 27 -7.66 -17.93 -6.94
N LEU A 28 -8.77 -18.52 -6.46
CA LEU A 28 -8.75 -19.85 -5.85
C LEU A 28 -8.28 -20.92 -6.85
N GLN A 29 -8.77 -20.88 -8.09
CA GLN A 29 -8.30 -21.78 -9.17
C GLN A 29 -6.81 -21.65 -9.44
N THR A 30 -6.25 -20.43 -9.38
CA THR A 30 -4.80 -20.20 -9.54
C THR A 30 -3.98 -20.91 -8.46
N HIS A 31 -4.56 -21.06 -7.27
CA HIS A 31 -3.96 -21.80 -6.14
C HIS A 31 -4.41 -23.27 -6.07
N ALA A 32 -5.10 -23.77 -7.10
CA ALA A 32 -5.68 -25.11 -7.15
C ALA A 32 -6.58 -25.43 -5.93
N LEU A 33 -7.30 -24.42 -5.44
CA LEU A 33 -8.26 -24.54 -4.36
C LEU A 33 -9.69 -24.49 -4.88
N SER A 34 -10.54 -25.35 -4.33
CA SER A 34 -11.99 -25.19 -4.35
C SER A 34 -12.48 -24.27 -3.22
N GLU A 35 -13.76 -23.91 -3.22
CA GLU A 35 -14.35 -23.10 -2.14
C GLU A 35 -14.36 -23.87 -0.80
N ASP A 36 -14.67 -25.18 -0.80
CA ASP A 36 -14.64 -26.00 0.42
C ASP A 36 -13.21 -26.05 1.00
N GLU A 37 -12.19 -26.19 0.15
CA GLU A 37 -10.79 -26.18 0.60
C GLU A 37 -10.33 -24.80 1.04
N TRP A 38 -10.91 -23.73 0.49
CA TRP A 38 -10.68 -22.38 0.99
C TRP A 38 -11.29 -22.20 2.39
N GLU A 39 -12.51 -22.68 2.63
CA GLU A 39 -13.18 -22.59 3.93
C GLU A 39 -12.36 -23.29 5.02
N GLU A 40 -11.82 -24.48 4.74
CA GLU A 40 -10.90 -25.18 5.65
C GLU A 40 -9.63 -24.36 5.97
N VAL A 41 -9.09 -23.64 4.98
CA VAL A 41 -7.91 -22.78 5.16
C VAL A 41 -8.26 -21.51 5.95
N ASP A 42 -9.40 -20.91 5.66
CA ASP A 42 -9.89 -19.69 6.32
C ASP A 42 -10.19 -19.95 7.80
N GLU A 43 -10.92 -21.02 8.10
CA GLU A 43 -11.18 -21.47 9.48
C GLU A 43 -9.88 -21.73 10.23
N TYR A 44 -8.94 -22.47 9.64
CA TYR A 44 -7.65 -22.76 10.27
C TYR A 44 -6.89 -21.48 10.65
N TRP A 45 -6.80 -20.52 9.73
CA TRP A 45 -6.06 -19.29 9.99
C TRP A 45 -6.82 -18.33 10.90
N GLN A 46 -8.15 -18.28 10.86
CA GLN A 46 -8.95 -17.49 11.79
C GLN A 46 -8.78 -17.98 13.23
N ASP A 47 -8.83 -19.30 13.45
CA ASP A 47 -8.57 -19.89 14.76
C ASP A 47 -7.16 -19.53 15.25
N ARG A 48 -6.14 -19.68 14.40
CA ARG A 48 -4.74 -19.37 14.75
C ARG A 48 -4.48 -17.89 14.99
N LEU A 49 -5.11 -17.01 14.22
CA LEU A 49 -4.97 -15.55 14.38
C LEU A 49 -5.76 -15.04 15.59
N GLY A 50 -6.83 -15.74 15.97
CA GLY A 50 -7.63 -15.48 17.17
C GLY A 50 -7.06 -16.09 18.45
N GLU A 51 -5.93 -16.81 18.40
CA GLU A 51 -5.21 -17.23 19.60
C GLU A 51 -4.71 -15.99 20.35
N ASP A 52 -5.40 -15.66 21.45
CA ASP A 52 -5.06 -14.53 22.29
C ASP A 52 -3.65 -14.70 22.89
N PRO A 53 -2.84 -13.64 22.92
CA PRO A 53 -1.57 -13.66 23.64
C PRO A 53 -1.83 -13.80 25.14
N GLU A 54 -0.89 -14.44 25.85
CA GLU A 54 -0.95 -14.55 27.32
C GLU A 54 -0.95 -13.18 28.02
N ASP A 55 -0.54 -12.13 27.30
CA ASP A 55 -0.56 -10.73 27.71
C ASP A 55 -1.44 -9.93 26.75
N GLU A 56 -2.56 -9.41 27.25
CA GLU A 56 -3.56 -8.64 26.49
C GLU A 56 -2.98 -7.34 25.88
N GLU A 57 -1.82 -6.85 26.36
CA GLU A 57 -1.15 -5.68 25.79
C GLU A 57 -0.25 -6.02 24.59
N GLN A 58 -0.01 -7.31 24.32
CA GLN A 58 0.88 -7.74 23.24
C GLN A 58 0.09 -8.16 22.01
N VAL A 59 0.61 -7.87 20.81
CA VAL A 59 0.08 -8.43 19.57
C VAL A 59 0.85 -9.71 19.26
N SER A 60 0.14 -10.81 19.01
CA SER A 60 0.78 -12.07 18.58
C SER A 60 1.68 -11.84 17.36
N PRO A 61 2.91 -12.39 17.32
CA PRO A 61 3.81 -12.27 16.17
C PRO A 61 3.15 -12.73 14.85
N LEU A 62 2.22 -13.70 14.93
CA LEU A 62 1.46 -14.19 13.80
C LEU A 62 0.50 -13.11 13.26
N MET A 63 -0.24 -12.46 14.15
CA MET A 63 -1.14 -11.35 13.81
C MET A 63 -0.37 -10.15 13.26
N ALA A 64 0.80 -9.83 13.83
CA ALA A 64 1.67 -8.78 13.32
C ALA A 64 2.14 -9.07 11.89
N ARG A 65 2.56 -10.32 11.61
CA ARG A 65 2.95 -10.75 10.26
C ARG A 65 1.77 -10.69 9.27
N PHE A 66 0.60 -11.18 9.68
CA PHE A 66 -0.62 -11.12 8.88
C PHE A 66 -0.97 -9.68 8.50
N SER A 67 -1.06 -8.79 9.49
CA SER A 67 -1.40 -7.38 9.31
C SER A 67 -0.42 -6.67 8.38
N GLN A 68 0.87 -6.97 8.52
CA GLN A 68 1.90 -6.47 7.62
C GLN A 68 1.62 -6.88 6.16
N ILE A 69 1.51 -8.19 5.89
CA ILE A 69 1.35 -8.69 4.51
C ILE A 69 0.02 -8.23 3.90
N PHE A 70 -1.05 -8.24 4.68
CA PHE A 70 -2.37 -7.77 4.25
C PHE A 70 -2.31 -6.29 3.86
N THR A 71 -1.75 -5.44 4.72
CA THR A 71 -1.64 -3.99 4.49
C THR A 71 -0.74 -3.68 3.28
N GLU A 72 0.41 -4.35 3.18
CA GLU A 72 1.31 -4.21 2.04
C GLU A 72 0.62 -4.58 0.72
N THR A 73 -0.18 -5.65 0.72
CA THR A 73 -0.93 -6.08 -0.46
C THR A 73 -2.06 -5.12 -0.81
N GLN A 74 -2.82 -4.63 0.18
CA GLN A 74 -3.84 -3.59 -0.04
C GLN A 74 -3.25 -2.33 -0.66
N LEU A 75 -2.08 -1.89 -0.20
CA LEU A 75 -1.39 -0.73 -0.76
C LEU A 75 -0.94 -0.96 -2.21
N GLN A 76 -0.52 -2.18 -2.56
CA GLN A 76 -0.17 -2.53 -3.94
C GLN A 76 -1.41 -2.55 -4.84
N LEU A 77 -2.52 -3.12 -4.36
CA LEU A 77 -3.77 -3.25 -5.12
C LEU A 77 -4.51 -1.94 -5.30
N ALA A 78 -4.46 -1.05 -4.30
CA ALA A 78 -5.09 0.27 -4.37
C ALA A 78 -4.57 1.11 -5.55
N GLY A 79 -3.41 0.75 -6.11
CA GLY A 79 -2.75 1.53 -7.14
C GLY A 79 -2.30 2.89 -6.61
N VAL A 80 -1.44 3.55 -7.37
CA VAL A 80 -1.09 4.95 -7.09
C VAL A 80 -1.82 5.81 -8.09
N GLU A 81 -2.85 6.53 -7.62
CA GLU A 81 -3.50 7.55 -8.45
C GLU A 81 -2.60 8.78 -8.65
N LEU A 82 -1.65 9.01 -7.73
CA LEU A 82 -0.76 10.17 -7.75
C LEU A 82 0.61 9.86 -8.35
N ALA A 83 0.78 10.22 -9.62
CA ALA A 83 2.07 10.11 -10.32
C ALA A 83 3.23 10.75 -9.53
N LEU A 84 4.44 10.18 -9.67
CA LEU A 84 5.65 10.59 -8.94
C LEU A 84 5.92 12.09 -9.00
N ASP A 85 5.78 12.72 -10.16
CA ASP A 85 5.99 14.17 -10.34
C ASP A 85 5.07 15.00 -9.45
N ARG A 86 3.80 14.60 -9.34
CA ARG A 86 2.82 15.34 -8.54
C ARG A 86 2.99 15.08 -7.05
N TYR A 87 3.38 13.86 -6.68
CA TYR A 87 3.80 13.53 -5.32
C TYR A 87 5.01 14.37 -4.88
N VAL A 88 6.03 14.49 -5.74
CA VAL A 88 7.23 15.30 -5.45
C VAL A 88 6.87 16.78 -5.30
N GLU A 89 6.02 17.35 -6.15
CA GLU A 89 5.61 18.75 -6.02
C GLU A 89 4.91 19.01 -4.67
N ILE A 90 4.00 18.13 -4.24
CA ILE A 90 3.35 18.23 -2.92
C ILE A 90 4.39 18.17 -1.79
N LEU A 91 5.31 17.20 -1.86
CA LEU A 91 6.40 17.04 -0.89
C LEU A 91 7.26 18.30 -0.77
N ARG A 92 7.65 18.90 -1.90
CA ARG A 92 8.46 20.12 -1.93
C ARG A 92 7.75 21.30 -1.29
N GLN A 93 6.46 21.45 -1.59
CA GLN A 93 5.65 22.50 -1.00
C GLN A 93 5.56 22.34 0.53
N VAL A 94 5.36 21.12 1.02
CA VAL A 94 5.33 20.83 2.47
C VAL A 94 6.70 21.06 3.11
N GLN A 95 7.79 20.59 2.49
CA GLN A 95 9.17 20.81 2.97
C GLN A 95 9.55 22.30 3.00
N SER A 96 8.94 23.13 2.15
CA SER A 96 9.10 24.59 2.19
C SER A 96 8.33 25.28 3.33
N GLY A 97 7.68 24.51 4.20
CA GLY A 97 6.94 25.01 5.38
C GLY A 97 5.46 25.25 5.14
N ARG A 98 4.90 24.84 3.98
CA ARG A 98 3.46 24.92 3.75
C ARG A 98 2.73 23.81 4.49
N GLU A 99 1.55 24.13 5.01
CA GLU A 99 0.71 23.14 5.69
C GLU A 99 0.14 22.13 4.70
N LEU A 100 0.31 20.83 4.99
CA LEU A 100 -0.10 19.73 4.11
C LEU A 100 -1.55 19.86 3.64
N HIS A 101 -2.49 20.11 4.55
CA HIS A 101 -3.92 20.21 4.20
C HIS A 101 -4.22 21.34 3.20
N LYS A 102 -3.47 22.46 3.24
CA LYS A 102 -3.62 23.57 2.26
C LYS A 102 -3.04 23.18 0.91
N VAL A 103 -1.87 22.55 0.88
CA VAL A 103 -1.23 22.06 -0.35
C VAL A 103 -2.13 21.03 -1.04
N LEU A 104 -2.66 20.06 -0.28
CA LEU A 104 -3.56 19.04 -0.83
C LEU A 104 -4.85 19.65 -1.41
N ALA A 105 -5.43 20.64 -0.74
CA ALA A 105 -6.62 21.34 -1.23
C ALA A 105 -6.34 22.10 -2.55
N GLU A 106 -5.20 22.79 -2.65
CA GLU A 106 -4.79 23.51 -3.86
C GLU A 106 -4.49 22.56 -5.02
N GLU A 107 -3.83 21.44 -4.72
CA GLU A 107 -3.52 20.39 -5.69
C GLU A 107 -4.72 19.49 -6.00
N ARG A 108 -5.88 19.70 -5.35
CA ARG A 108 -7.09 18.87 -5.47
C ARG A 108 -6.83 17.38 -5.26
N VAL A 109 -5.96 17.06 -4.31
CA VAL A 109 -5.62 15.69 -3.93
C VAL A 109 -6.29 15.38 -2.60
N ALA A 110 -7.02 14.27 -2.52
CA ALA A 110 -7.57 13.84 -1.24
C ALA A 110 -6.44 13.35 -0.32
N LEU A 111 -6.59 13.55 0.99
CA LEU A 111 -5.60 13.10 1.97
C LEU A 111 -5.30 11.59 1.84
N ASN A 112 -6.33 10.78 1.59
CA ASN A 112 -6.18 9.34 1.43
C ASN A 112 -5.27 8.99 0.24
N ASP A 113 -5.46 9.66 -0.90
CA ASP A 113 -4.67 9.40 -2.11
C ASP A 113 -3.22 9.84 -1.94
N TYR A 114 -3.00 10.95 -1.22
CA TYR A 114 -1.65 11.37 -0.82
C TYR A 114 -0.99 10.36 0.10
N LEU A 115 -1.69 9.83 1.12
CA LEU A 115 -1.12 8.85 2.04
C LEU A 115 -0.77 7.53 1.33
N LYS A 116 -1.64 7.06 0.42
CA LYS A 116 -1.35 5.89 -0.45
C LYS A 116 -0.10 6.12 -1.29
N ALA A 117 -0.01 7.28 -1.94
CA ALA A 117 1.15 7.65 -2.74
C ALA A 117 2.42 7.78 -1.90
N HIS A 118 2.33 8.38 -0.71
CA HIS A 118 3.46 8.54 0.20
C HIS A 118 4.02 7.19 0.65
N ALA A 119 3.15 6.26 1.07
CA ALA A 119 3.54 4.91 1.43
C ALA A 119 4.19 4.17 0.26
N HIS A 120 3.57 4.25 -0.93
CA HIS A 120 4.07 3.60 -2.14
C HIS A 120 5.46 4.10 -2.54
N TRP A 121 5.62 5.42 -2.74
CA TRP A 121 6.88 5.98 -3.23
C TRP A 121 8.00 5.87 -2.20
N THR A 122 7.69 5.93 -0.90
CA THR A 122 8.67 5.67 0.17
C THR A 122 9.17 4.23 0.09
N ARG A 123 8.27 3.25 0.03
CA ARG A 123 8.64 1.83 -0.10
C ARG A 123 9.47 1.60 -1.37
N ARG A 124 9.01 2.11 -2.50
CA ARG A 124 9.68 1.90 -3.79
C ARG A 124 11.09 2.52 -3.82
N SER A 125 11.31 3.64 -3.13
CA SER A 125 12.64 4.24 -2.95
C SER A 125 13.57 3.40 -2.05
N LEU A 126 13.03 2.57 -1.15
CA LEU A 126 13.82 1.64 -0.35
C LEU A 126 14.20 0.40 -1.16
N GLU A 127 13.29 -0.06 -2.02
CA GLU A 127 13.46 -1.28 -2.83
C GLU A 127 14.23 -1.06 -4.15
N SER A 128 14.29 0.17 -4.67
CA SER A 128 14.91 0.50 -5.97
C SER A 128 15.79 1.73 -5.86
N ASP A 129 17.09 1.55 -6.13
CA ASP A 129 18.07 2.64 -6.18
C ASP A 129 17.72 3.66 -7.29
N GLU A 130 17.24 3.19 -8.44
CA GLU A 130 16.79 4.06 -9.55
C GLU A 130 15.67 5.01 -9.10
N VAL A 131 14.64 4.48 -8.41
CA VAL A 131 13.53 5.30 -7.90
C VAL A 131 14.00 6.25 -6.80
N ARG A 132 14.95 5.82 -5.97
CA ARG A 132 15.56 6.67 -4.93
C ARG A 132 16.30 7.85 -5.57
N GLU A 133 17.12 7.58 -6.58
CA GLU A 133 17.88 8.58 -7.32
C GLU A 133 16.95 9.55 -8.05
N GLU A 134 15.91 9.05 -8.72
CA GLU A 134 14.91 9.88 -9.39
C GLU A 134 14.18 10.80 -8.40
N LEU A 135 13.73 10.26 -7.26
CA LEU A 135 13.04 11.03 -6.23
C LEU A 135 13.96 12.10 -5.63
N GLN A 136 15.23 11.76 -5.33
CA GLN A 136 16.22 12.70 -4.82
C GLN A 136 16.54 13.79 -5.84
N ALA A 137 16.66 13.44 -7.12
CA ALA A 137 16.92 14.38 -8.21
C ALA A 137 15.78 15.40 -8.36
N LYS A 138 14.52 14.94 -8.40
CA LYS A 138 13.34 15.81 -8.53
C LYS A 138 13.10 16.69 -7.30
N LEU A 139 13.46 16.22 -6.10
CA LEU A 139 13.41 17.05 -4.88
C LEU A 139 14.46 18.17 -4.90
N ASN A 140 15.65 17.88 -5.43
CA ASN A 140 16.77 18.81 -5.49
C ASN A 140 16.74 19.75 -6.71
N GLU A 141 15.91 19.46 -7.72
CA GLU A 141 15.83 20.27 -8.93
C GLU A 141 15.39 21.71 -8.58
N PRO A 142 16.18 22.76 -8.85
CA PRO A 142 15.74 24.13 -8.59
C PRO A 142 14.43 24.42 -9.33
N ARG A 143 13.55 25.27 -8.79
CA ARG A 143 12.29 25.64 -9.45
C ARG A 143 12.59 26.28 -10.80
N SER A 144 12.68 25.47 -11.86
CA SER A 144 12.85 25.91 -13.24
C SER A 144 11.56 26.59 -13.69
N SER A 145 11.46 27.88 -13.36
CA SER A 145 10.79 28.94 -14.11
C SER A 145 9.79 28.48 -15.19
N ARG A 146 8.59 28.00 -14.78
CA ARG A 146 7.36 28.18 -15.57
C ARG A 146 6.90 29.64 -15.52
N ARG A 147 7.74 30.54 -16.04
CA ARG A 147 7.37 31.90 -16.46
C ARG A 147 8.25 32.28 -17.64
N ARG A 148 7.84 31.86 -18.84
CA ARG A 148 8.05 32.66 -20.05
C ARG A 148 7.10 32.21 -21.15
N SER A 149 6.48 33.22 -21.79
CA SER A 149 5.77 33.19 -23.07
C SER A 149 4.26 32.89 -23.05
N ALA A 150 3.48 33.90 -22.67
CA ALA A 150 2.29 34.31 -23.41
C ALA A 150 2.12 35.83 -23.22
N GLN A 151 2.97 36.59 -23.90
CA GLN A 151 2.75 37.99 -24.20
C GLN A 151 3.11 38.15 -25.68
N ASP A 152 2.09 38.05 -26.52
CA ASP A 152 1.92 38.77 -27.77
C ASP A 152 0.42 38.94 -27.99
#